data_AF-J9AJN3-F1
#
_entry.id   AF-J9AJN3-F1
#
_cell.length_a   1.000
_cell.length_b   1.000
_cell.length_c   1.000
_cell.angle_alpha   90.00
_cell.angle_beta   90.00
_cell.angle_gamma   90.00
#
_symmetry.space_group_name_H-M   'P 1'
#
loop_
_entity.id
_entity.type
_entity.pdbx_description
1 polymer ?
#
loop_
_entity_poly.entity_id
_entity_poly.type
_entity_poly.pdbx_seq_one_letter_code
_entity_poly.pdbx_strand_id
1 'polypeptide(L)'
;TKGEKVAAIKYTGITQARKQFFHLIRRVTAYENMMDPLPQNICTIFKLTYYDEKTPSNYEPQGFIADEDLFHFPKEVEPLLIGRFDCEKHMITTSVHSIFMKSATEMKSLMQADTDHFTNPVSRDTTICSSPTKTLRSFSACSD
;
A
#
# COMPACT_ATOMS: atom_id res chain seq x y z
N THR A 1 -0.22 29.57 -0.08
CA THR A 1 -0.76 28.29 0.45
C THR A 1 0.06 27.89 1.65
N LYS A 2 -0.57 27.73 2.82
CA LYS A 2 0.13 27.28 4.05
C LYS A 2 0.66 25.87 3.78
N GLY A 3 1.97 25.72 3.62
CA GLY A 3 2.62 24.43 3.42
C GLY A 3 2.45 23.59 4.66
N GLU A 4 1.56 22.62 4.60
CA GLU A 4 1.27 21.73 5.72
C GLU A 4 2.41 20.70 5.88
N LYS A 5 2.70 20.33 7.14
CA LYS A 5 3.86 19.52 7.50
C LYS A 5 3.81 18.15 6.82
N VAL A 6 4.74 17.93 5.89
CA VAL A 6 4.99 16.66 5.21
C VAL A 6 5.52 15.62 6.22
N ALA A 7 5.11 14.35 6.05
CA ALA A 7 5.63 13.26 6.86
C ALA A 7 7.15 13.12 6.67
N ALA A 8 7.92 13.35 7.74
CA ALA A 8 9.37 13.32 7.69
C ALA A 8 9.92 11.89 7.55
N ILE A 9 10.98 11.75 6.77
CA ILE A 9 11.82 10.54 6.75
C ILE A 9 12.57 10.48 8.08
N LYS A 10 12.47 9.34 8.78
CA LYS A 10 13.15 9.06 10.06
C LYS A 10 14.22 7.99 9.87
N TYR A 11 15.11 8.20 8.90
CA TYR A 11 16.21 7.29 8.63
C TYR A 11 17.28 7.37 9.72
N THR A 12 17.62 6.24 10.34
CA THR A 12 18.64 6.14 11.40
C THR A 12 19.79 5.19 11.04
N GLY A 13 19.88 4.78 9.78
CA GLY A 13 20.93 3.91 9.26
C GLY A 13 20.41 2.61 8.63
N ILE A 14 21.25 1.99 7.80
CA ILE A 14 20.89 0.81 7.00
C ILE A 14 20.47 -0.39 7.86
N THR A 15 21.08 -0.56 9.03
CA THR A 15 20.72 -1.63 9.96
C THR A 15 19.28 -1.48 10.46
N GLN A 16 18.86 -0.27 10.79
CA GLN A 16 17.49 -0.03 11.23
C GLN A 16 16.49 -0.16 10.07
N ALA A 17 16.83 0.35 8.89
CA ALA A 17 16.00 0.19 7.70
C ALA A 17 15.76 -1.29 7.37
N ARG A 18 16.81 -2.13 7.45
CA ARG A 18 16.68 -3.59 7.29
C ARG A 18 15.78 -4.22 8.36
N LYS A 19 15.94 -3.83 9.64
CA LYS A 19 15.06 -4.32 10.72
C LYS A 19 13.60 -3.97 10.47
N GLN A 20 13.31 -2.72 10.09
CA GLN A 20 11.96 -2.26 9.73
C GLN A 20 11.39 -3.04 8.55
N PHE A 21 12.20 -3.26 7.51
CA PHE A 21 11.81 -4.07 6.35
C PHE A 21 11.49 -5.52 6.72
N PHE A 22 12.36 -6.20 7.47
CA PHE A 22 12.10 -7.57 7.93
C PHE A 22 10.86 -7.67 8.83
N HIS A 23 10.63 -6.65 9.66
CA HIS A 23 9.43 -6.59 10.49
C HIS A 23 8.16 -6.38 9.65
N LEU A 24 8.23 -5.58 8.58
CA LEU A 24 7.15 -5.47 7.60
C LEU A 24 6.86 -6.81 6.91
N ILE A 25 7.89 -7.53 6.43
CA ILE A 25 7.70 -8.85 5.78
C ILE A 25 7.04 -9.85 6.72
N ARG A 26 7.45 -9.91 8.01
CA ARG A 26 6.82 -10.79 9.00
C ARG A 26 5.34 -10.47 9.22
N ARG A 27 4.98 -9.19 9.21
CA ARG A 27 3.57 -8.76 9.33
C ARG A 27 2.75 -9.14 8.10
N VAL A 28 3.32 -9.03 6.90
CA VAL A 28 2.69 -9.52 5.66
C VAL A 28 2.45 -11.03 5.72
N THR A 29 3.39 -11.81 6.25
CA THR A 29 3.17 -13.27 6.37
C THR A 29 2.17 -13.64 7.47
N ALA A 30 2.16 -12.90 8.59
CA ALA A 30 1.18 -13.13 9.66
C ALA A 30 -0.25 -12.78 9.23
N TYR A 31 -0.39 -11.85 8.28
CA TYR A 31 -1.67 -11.42 7.74
C TYR A 31 -2.46 -12.53 7.06
N GLU A 32 -1.79 -13.49 6.42
CA GLU A 32 -2.46 -14.58 5.68
C GLU A 32 -3.48 -15.33 6.55
N ASN A 33 -3.18 -15.52 7.83
CA ASN A 33 -4.07 -16.20 8.78
C ASN A 33 -5.37 -15.41 9.09
N MET A 34 -5.33 -14.08 8.91
CA MET A 34 -6.44 -13.15 9.20
C MET A 34 -7.37 -12.93 8.00
N MET A 35 -7.11 -13.63 6.90
CA MET A 35 -7.84 -13.52 5.65
C MET A 35 -8.66 -14.78 5.41
N ASP A 36 -9.86 -14.60 4.88
CA ASP A 36 -10.62 -15.67 4.26
C ASP A 36 -9.96 -16.04 2.92
N PRO A 37 -10.11 -17.30 2.49
CA PRO A 37 -9.55 -17.75 1.22
C PRO A 37 -10.09 -16.91 0.06
N LEU A 38 -9.24 -16.61 -0.91
CA LEU A 38 -9.66 -15.98 -2.14
C LEU A 38 -10.57 -16.92 -2.94
N PRO A 39 -11.50 -16.38 -3.76
CA PRO A 39 -12.27 -17.19 -4.70
C PRO A 39 -11.37 -17.98 -5.65
N GLN A 40 -11.88 -19.07 -6.22
CA GLN A 40 -11.11 -19.91 -7.15
C GLN A 40 -10.67 -19.16 -8.41
N ASN A 41 -11.54 -18.27 -8.92
CA ASN A 41 -11.33 -17.54 -10.16
C ASN A 41 -10.98 -16.09 -9.84
N ILE A 42 -9.69 -15.77 -9.78
CA ILE A 42 -9.19 -14.42 -9.52
C ILE A 42 -8.28 -13.95 -10.65
N CYS A 43 -8.28 -12.64 -10.86
CA CYS A 43 -7.31 -11.96 -11.72
C CYS A 43 -6.49 -11.00 -10.86
N THR A 44 -5.16 -11.07 -10.98
CA THR A 44 -4.26 -10.13 -10.31
C THR A 44 -3.93 -8.99 -11.26
N ILE A 45 -4.15 -7.76 -10.79
CA ILE A 45 -3.89 -6.54 -11.56
C ILE A 45 -2.95 -5.66 -10.75
N PHE A 46 -1.91 -5.13 -11.40
CA PHE A 46 -1.04 -4.10 -10.81
C PHE A 46 -1.44 -2.74 -11.36
N LYS A 47 -1.77 -1.82 -10.47
CA LYS A 47 -2.10 -0.42 -10.78
C LYS A 47 -1.05 0.50 -10.16
N LEU A 48 -0.63 1.52 -10.89
CA LEU A 48 0.30 2.56 -10.43
C LEU A 48 -0.34 3.93 -10.60
N THR A 49 -0.10 4.82 -9.62
CA THR A 49 -0.42 6.25 -9.71
C THR A 49 0.87 7.06 -9.85
N TYR A 50 0.74 8.28 -10.38
CA TYR A 50 1.85 9.19 -10.60
C TYR A 50 1.71 10.46 -9.77
N TYR A 51 2.83 11.14 -9.56
CA TYR A 51 2.81 12.49 -8.99
C TYR A 51 2.47 13.50 -10.09
N ASP A 52 1.32 14.16 -9.97
CA ASP A 52 0.80 15.10 -10.95
C ASP A 52 1.82 16.19 -11.34
N GLU A 53 2.58 16.69 -10.38
CA GLU A 53 3.52 17.82 -10.60
C GLU A 53 4.90 17.41 -11.15
N LYS A 54 5.21 16.10 -11.20
CA LYS A 54 6.56 15.62 -11.52
C LYS A 54 6.61 14.67 -12.72
N THR A 55 5.52 13.96 -12.99
CA THR A 55 5.50 12.96 -14.05
C THR A 55 5.03 13.60 -15.36
N PRO A 56 5.79 13.48 -16.46
CA PRO A 56 5.32 13.90 -17.79
C PRO A 56 4.02 13.19 -18.19
N SER A 57 3.09 13.90 -18.81
CA SER A 57 1.77 13.35 -19.19
C SER A 57 1.85 12.19 -20.19
N ASN A 58 2.94 12.11 -20.96
CA ASN A 58 3.20 11.05 -21.93
C ASN A 58 4.11 9.93 -21.38
N TYR A 59 4.44 9.94 -20.09
CA TYR A 59 5.25 8.88 -19.49
C TYR A 59 4.43 7.60 -19.31
N GLU A 60 4.92 6.50 -19.85
CA GLU A 60 4.39 5.15 -19.60
C GLU A 60 5.54 4.22 -19.21
N PRO A 61 5.54 3.64 -18.00
CA PRO A 61 6.52 2.64 -17.66
C PRO A 61 6.32 1.40 -18.52
N GLN A 62 7.43 0.76 -18.87
CA GLN A 62 7.39 -0.46 -19.68
C GLN A 62 6.47 -1.51 -19.06
N GLY A 63 5.56 -2.04 -19.88
CA GLY A 63 4.59 -3.05 -19.46
C GLY A 63 3.29 -2.50 -18.88
N PHE A 64 3.17 -1.18 -18.65
CA PHE A 64 1.95 -0.55 -18.18
C PHE A 64 1.29 0.28 -19.29
N ILE A 65 -0.04 0.44 -19.22
CA ILE A 65 -0.83 1.24 -20.17
C ILE A 65 -1.77 2.20 -19.43
N ALA A 66 -2.15 3.32 -20.08
CA ALA A 66 -3.17 4.26 -19.59
C ALA A 66 -4.42 3.54 -19.06
N ASP A 67 -4.79 3.85 -17.82
CA ASP A 67 -6.05 3.44 -17.21
C ASP A 67 -6.61 4.66 -16.46
N GLU A 68 -7.81 5.12 -16.82
CA GLU A 68 -8.40 6.29 -16.17
C GLU A 68 -8.97 5.95 -14.79
N ASP A 69 -9.22 4.66 -14.52
CA ASP A 69 -9.84 4.20 -13.29
C ASP A 69 -8.82 3.63 -12.29
N LEU A 70 -9.01 3.97 -11.02
CA LEU A 70 -8.41 3.24 -9.91
C LEU A 70 -9.18 1.93 -9.64
N PHE A 71 -8.71 1.14 -8.69
CA PHE A 71 -9.53 0.03 -8.19
C PHE A 71 -10.61 0.58 -7.25
N HIS A 72 -11.78 -0.05 -7.25
CA HIS A 72 -12.87 0.26 -6.32
C HIS A 72 -13.36 -1.01 -5.63
N PHE A 73 -13.70 -0.91 -4.35
CA PHE A 73 -14.35 -2.00 -3.64
C PHE A 73 -15.88 -1.91 -3.82
N PRO A 74 -16.58 -3.06 -3.85
CA PRO A 74 -18.05 -3.08 -3.93
C PRO A 74 -18.73 -2.56 -2.64
N LYS A 75 -17.98 -2.44 -1.55
CA LYS A 75 -18.37 -1.86 -0.26
C LYS A 75 -17.22 -1.01 0.27
N GLU A 76 -17.51 -0.11 1.21
CA GLU A 76 -16.44 0.64 1.88
C GLU A 76 -15.53 -0.30 2.67
N VAL A 77 -14.21 -0.16 2.47
CA VAL A 77 -13.18 -0.97 3.11
C VAL A 77 -12.07 -0.05 3.59
N GLU A 78 -11.90 0.02 4.91
CA GLU A 78 -10.84 0.83 5.51
C GLU A 78 -9.44 0.28 5.18
N PRO A 79 -8.46 1.17 4.86
CA PRO A 79 -7.05 0.81 4.89
C PRO A 79 -6.63 0.27 6.25
N LEU A 80 -5.88 -0.83 6.25
CA LEU A 80 -5.08 -1.22 7.38
C LEU A 80 -3.61 -0.99 7.09
N LEU A 81 -2.94 -0.17 7.90
CA LEU A 81 -1.50 0.01 7.84
C LEU A 81 -0.79 -1.26 8.32
N ILE A 82 -0.08 -1.93 7.42
CA ILE A 82 0.74 -3.10 7.76
C ILE A 82 2.10 -2.64 8.28
N GLY A 83 2.66 -1.59 7.71
CA GLY A 83 3.91 -1.03 8.23
C GLY A 83 4.53 0.04 7.35
N ARG A 84 5.71 0.47 7.79
CA ARG A 84 6.51 1.48 7.14
C ARG A 84 7.98 1.17 7.35
N PHE A 85 8.81 1.48 6.36
CA PHE A 85 10.25 1.56 6.54
C PHE A 85 10.82 2.79 5.81
N ASP A 86 11.86 3.36 6.42
CA ASP A 86 12.48 4.58 5.95
C ASP A 86 13.88 4.28 5.42
N CYS A 87 14.11 4.64 4.17
CA CYS A 87 15.43 4.73 3.56
C CYS A 87 15.93 6.17 3.67
N GLU A 88 17.21 6.39 3.33
CA GLU A 88 17.84 7.72 3.43
C GLU A 88 17.06 8.83 2.71
N LYS A 89 16.51 8.52 1.53
CA LYS A 89 15.80 9.50 0.66
C LYS A 89 14.38 9.11 0.31
N HIS A 90 13.93 7.94 0.72
CA HIS A 90 12.62 7.39 0.38
C HIS A 90 11.94 6.82 1.61
N MET A 91 10.62 6.87 1.61
CA MET A 91 9.80 6.33 2.67
C MET A 91 8.73 5.46 2.04
N ILE A 92 8.62 4.21 2.51
CA ILE A 92 7.67 3.26 1.98
C ILE A 92 6.66 2.98 3.08
N THR A 93 5.39 3.26 2.80
CA THR A 93 4.25 2.88 3.64
C THR A 93 3.48 1.77 2.92
N THR A 94 3.12 0.72 3.63
CA THR A 94 2.39 -0.43 3.09
C THR A 94 1.10 -0.60 3.87
N SER A 95 -0.02 -0.58 3.16
CA SER A 95 -1.34 -0.90 3.68
C SER A 95 -1.94 -2.09 2.94
N VAL A 96 -2.98 -2.67 3.54
CA VAL A 96 -3.85 -3.64 2.89
C VAL A 96 -5.30 -3.23 3.04
N HIS A 97 -6.07 -3.51 2.01
CA HIS A 97 -7.51 -3.29 1.97
C HIS A 97 -8.11 -4.58 1.41
N SER A 98 -9.07 -5.17 2.13
CA SER A 98 -9.67 -6.42 1.71
C SER A 98 -11.11 -6.54 2.20
N ILE A 99 -11.99 -7.03 1.31
CA ILE A 99 -13.35 -7.45 1.67
C ILE A 99 -13.39 -8.83 2.35
N PHE A 100 -12.28 -9.56 2.31
CA PHE A 100 -12.08 -10.92 2.85
C PHE A 100 -11.34 -10.91 4.20
N MET A 101 -11.14 -9.74 4.80
CA MET A 101 -10.51 -9.66 6.12
C MET A 101 -11.51 -10.12 7.18
N LYS A 102 -11.14 -11.15 7.97
CA LYS A 102 -12.01 -11.75 9.00
C LYS A 102 -12.41 -10.74 10.07
N SER A 103 -11.42 -9.99 10.56
CA SER A 103 -11.62 -8.97 11.60
C SER A 103 -10.58 -7.86 11.48
N ALA A 104 -11.02 -6.66 11.11
CA ALA A 104 -10.15 -5.49 11.07
C ALA A 104 -9.63 -5.12 12.47
N THR A 105 -10.43 -5.35 13.52
CA THR A 105 -10.09 -5.01 14.91
C THR A 105 -9.01 -5.91 15.47
N GLU A 106 -9.16 -7.23 15.33
CA GLU A 106 -8.14 -8.19 15.77
C GLU A 106 -6.82 -7.93 15.05
N MET A 107 -6.90 -7.61 13.77
CA MET A 107 -5.70 -7.32 13.01
C MET A 107 -5.04 -5.99 13.40
N LYS A 108 -5.83 -4.93 13.64
CA LYS A 108 -5.31 -3.67 14.20
C LYS A 108 -4.56 -3.96 15.50
N SER A 109 -5.11 -4.79 16.38
CA SER A 109 -4.46 -5.19 17.64
C SER A 109 -3.14 -5.95 17.41
N LEU A 110 -3.13 -6.94 16.50
CA LEU A 110 -1.94 -7.71 16.16
C LEU A 110 -0.82 -6.82 15.59
N MET A 111 -1.17 -5.81 14.78
CA MET A 111 -0.19 -4.90 14.19
C MET A 111 0.26 -3.81 15.19
N GLN A 112 -0.57 -3.44 16.16
CA GLN A 112 -0.27 -2.46 17.20
C GLN A 112 0.66 -2.98 18.30
N ALA A 113 0.67 -4.29 18.56
CA ALA A 113 1.53 -4.92 19.58
C ALA A 113 3.05 -4.70 19.34
N ASP A 114 3.45 -4.38 18.11
CA ASP A 114 4.84 -4.04 17.73
C ASP A 114 5.05 -2.52 17.45
N THR A 115 4.02 -1.70 17.69
CA THR A 115 3.97 -0.27 17.32
C THR A 115 4.37 0.67 18.46
N ASP A 116 4.85 0.17 19.60
CA ASP A 116 5.33 0.98 20.74
C ASP A 116 6.51 1.93 20.41
N HIS A 117 6.99 1.94 19.16
CA HIS A 117 7.96 2.91 18.64
C HIS A 117 7.45 3.81 17.48
N PHE A 118 6.17 3.71 17.09
CA PHE A 118 5.57 4.49 15.99
C PHE A 118 4.25 5.15 16.40
N THR A 119 4.23 5.87 17.51
CA THR A 119 3.09 6.70 17.89
C THR A 119 2.99 7.94 16.99
N ASN A 120 2.03 7.92 16.08
CA ASN A 120 0.91 8.87 16.02
C ASN A 120 0.02 8.53 14.81
N PRO A 121 -1.29 8.26 15.02
CA PRO A 121 -2.23 8.13 13.92
C PRO A 121 -2.54 9.54 13.42
N VAL A 122 -1.76 10.02 12.46
CA VAL A 122 -2.17 11.18 11.69
C VAL A 122 -3.13 10.65 10.63
N SER A 123 -4.41 10.99 10.81
CA SER A 123 -5.43 10.89 9.79
C SER A 123 -4.90 11.55 8.53
N ARG A 124 -4.61 10.73 7.52
CA ARG A 124 -4.31 11.21 6.18
C ARG A 124 -5.64 11.23 5.47
N ASP A 125 -6.02 12.39 4.96
CA ASP A 125 -6.45 12.37 3.58
C ASP A 125 -5.22 11.93 2.79
N THR A 126 -5.12 10.62 2.55
CA THR A 126 -4.75 10.23 1.21
C THR A 126 -5.72 11.02 0.35
N THR A 127 -5.26 12.04 -0.35
CA THR A 127 -5.86 12.23 -1.66
C THR A 127 -5.62 10.88 -2.32
N ILE A 128 -6.65 10.04 -2.29
CA ILE A 128 -7.03 9.24 -3.43
C ILE A 128 -7.13 10.28 -4.53
N CYS A 129 -5.97 10.68 -5.05
CA CYS A 129 -5.92 11.59 -6.15
C CYS A 129 -6.39 10.71 -7.29
N SER A 130 -7.45 11.15 -7.94
CA SER A 130 -7.91 10.64 -9.23
C SER A 130 -6.89 10.97 -10.32
N SER A 131 -5.59 10.77 -10.04
CA SER A 131 -4.52 10.87 -11.00
C SER A 131 -4.69 9.72 -12.00
N PRO A 132 -4.30 9.93 -13.28
CA PRO A 132 -4.33 8.88 -14.27
C PRO A 132 -3.57 7.65 -13.76
N THR A 133 -4.24 6.51 -13.80
CA THR A 133 -3.67 5.25 -13.38
C THR A 133 -2.98 4.60 -14.58
N LYS A 134 -2.05 3.69 -14.31
CA LYS A 134 -1.59 2.76 -15.36
C LYS A 134 -1.73 1.34 -14.86
N THR A 135 -2.25 0.47 -15.72
CA THR A 135 -2.45 -0.95 -15.43
C THR A 135 -1.40 -1.79 -16.15
N LEU A 136 -0.79 -2.76 -15.47
CA LEU A 136 0.16 -3.69 -16.07
C LEU A 136 -0.56 -4.54 -17.13
N ARG A 137 0.05 -4.72 -18.31
CA ARG A 137 -0.42 -5.67 -19.32
C ARG A 137 -0.50 -7.05 -18.67
N SER A 138 -1.68 -7.67 -18.78
CA SER A 138 -1.94 -9.00 -18.24
C SER A 138 -0.88 -9.99 -18.74
N PHE A 139 -0.36 -10.81 -17.82
CA PHE A 139 0.17 -12.11 -18.22
C PHE A 139 -1.03 -12.97 -18.59
N SER A 140 -1.13 -13.41 -19.84
CA SER A 140 -2.18 -14.36 -20.25
C SER A 140 -1.97 -15.68 -19.51
N ALA A 141 -2.69 -15.87 -18.41
CA ALA A 141 -2.86 -17.17 -17.80
C ALA A 141 -4.19 -17.21 -17.03
N CYS A 142 -5.28 -16.88 -17.71
CA CYS A 142 -6.55 -17.52 -17.45
C CYS A 142 -6.78 -18.43 -18.66
N SER A 143 -6.34 -19.68 -18.54
CA SER A 143 -6.85 -20.74 -19.40
C SER A 143 -8.03 -21.36 -18.66
N ASP A 144 -9.16 -21.45 -19.35
CA ASP A 144 -10.40 -22.10 -18.90
C ASP A 144 -10.19 -23.55 -18.42
#